data_AF-A0A5M3WWW6-F1
#
_entry.id   AF-A0A5M3WWW6-F1
#
_cell.length_a   1.000
_cell.length_b   1.000
_cell.length_c   1.000
_cell.angle_alpha   90.00
_cell.angle_beta   90.00
_cell.angle_gamma   90.00
#
_symmetry.space_group_name_H-M   'P 1'
#
loop_
_entity.id
_entity.type
_entity.pdbx_description
1 polymer ?
#
loop_
_entity_poly.entity_id
_entity_poly.type
_entity_poly.pdbx_seq_one_letter_code
_entity_poly.pdbx_strand_id
1 'polypeptide(L)'
;MPSEVPRTVKAVDTAQLLRLDAEAVQCGLSRTHGVAWLSEHVHGTATHYLWPALVHRLEHRPEYSPHWRCMLLLTVRDGTQIFSLLDVLPASFDQLPETLDAATKTKIAQKLMNGPLQTYAEWAEHDGT
;
A
#
# COMPACT_ATOMS: atom_id res chain seq x y z
N MET A 1 9.44 14.58 16.90
CA MET A 1 9.61 13.13 17.11
C MET A 1 9.80 12.47 15.75
N PRO A 2 10.83 11.65 15.51
CA PRO A 2 10.81 10.80 14.32
C PRO A 2 9.64 9.83 14.47
N SER A 3 8.68 9.84 13.53
CA SER A 3 7.69 8.77 13.48
C SER A 3 8.45 7.50 13.16
N GLU A 4 8.67 6.64 14.16
CA GLU A 4 9.21 5.32 13.91
C GLU A 4 8.27 4.60 12.95
N VAL A 5 8.83 3.95 11.93
CA VAL A 5 8.02 3.21 10.96
C VAL A 5 7.39 2.02 11.68
N PRO A 6 6.06 1.91 11.76
CA PRO A 6 5.43 0.83 12.49
C PRO A 6 5.68 -0.49 11.76
N ARG A 7 6.19 -1.47 12.50
CA ARG A 7 6.50 -2.80 11.97
C ARG A 7 5.27 -3.73 12.05
N THR A 8 4.13 -3.25 11.57
CA THR A 8 2.88 -4.03 11.53
C THR A 8 2.28 -4.04 10.13
N VAL A 9 1.60 -5.14 9.81
CA VAL A 9 0.82 -5.29 8.59
C VAL A 9 -0.64 -5.00 8.92
N LYS A 10 -1.29 -4.17 8.12
CA LYS A 10 -2.73 -3.93 8.20
C LYS A 10 -3.44 -4.50 6.98
N ALA A 11 -4.59 -5.14 7.23
CA ALA A 11 -5.53 -5.51 6.20
C ALA A 11 -6.38 -4.30 5.83
N VAL A 12 -6.57 -4.06 4.54
CA VAL A 12 -7.42 -3.00 4.03
C VAL A 12 -8.39 -3.53 2.98
N ASP A 13 -9.63 -3.08 3.04
CA ASP A 13 -10.59 -3.32 1.95
C ASP A 13 -10.31 -2.38 0.77
N THR A 14 -10.95 -2.67 -0.37
CA THR A 14 -10.78 -1.86 -1.59
C THR A 14 -11.18 -0.40 -1.39
N ALA A 15 -12.23 -0.12 -0.62
CA ALA A 15 -12.67 1.26 -0.41
C ALA A 15 -11.66 2.05 0.44
N GLN A 16 -11.07 1.43 1.46
CA GLN A 16 -9.96 1.97 2.24
C GLN A 16 -8.75 2.23 1.36
N LEU A 17 -8.37 1.26 0.51
CA LEU A 17 -7.24 1.41 -0.39
C LEU A 17 -7.42 2.58 -1.36
N LEU A 18 -8.61 2.71 -1.98
CA LEU A 18 -8.91 3.82 -2.88
C LEU A 18 -8.89 5.18 -2.19
N ARG A 19 -9.31 5.25 -0.91
CA ARG A 19 -9.19 6.50 -0.13
C ARG A 19 -7.74 6.87 0.14
N LEU A 20 -6.88 5.91 0.46
CA LEU A 20 -5.45 6.15 0.67
C LEU A 20 -4.75 6.58 -0.63
N ASP A 21 -5.10 5.98 -1.77
CA ASP A 21 -4.60 6.41 -3.08
C ASP A 21 -5.02 7.85 -3.40
N ALA A 22 -6.30 8.19 -3.20
CA ALA A 22 -6.80 9.54 -3.41
C ALA A 22 -6.11 10.57 -2.50
N GLU A 23 -5.85 10.22 -1.24
CA GLU A 23 -5.07 11.06 -0.33
C GLU A 23 -3.63 11.25 -0.83
N ALA A 24 -2.98 10.17 -1.28
CA ALA A 24 -1.65 10.26 -1.86
C ALA A 24 -1.61 11.16 -3.10
N VAL A 25 -2.63 11.12 -3.98
CA VAL A 25 -2.79 12.09 -5.09
C VAL A 25 -2.84 13.53 -4.55
N GLN A 26 -3.76 13.79 -3.61
CA GLN A 26 -4.04 15.12 -3.09
C GLN A 26 -2.81 15.73 -2.41
N CYS A 27 -2.06 14.92 -1.66
CA CYS A 27 -0.84 15.32 -0.96
C CYS A 27 0.39 15.36 -1.88
N GLY A 28 0.29 14.80 -3.10
CA GLY A 28 1.41 14.68 -4.04
C GLY A 28 2.46 13.66 -3.60
N LEU A 29 2.03 12.60 -2.91
CA LEU A 29 2.89 11.51 -2.45
C LEU A 29 3.12 10.49 -3.58
N SER A 30 4.19 9.70 -3.48
CA SER A 30 4.53 8.77 -4.55
C SER A 30 3.67 7.53 -4.52
N ARG A 31 3.42 6.99 -5.71
CA ARG A 31 2.67 5.77 -5.97
C ARG A 31 3.32 5.05 -7.14
N THR A 32 3.31 3.73 -7.15
CA THR A 32 3.83 2.97 -8.31
C THR A 32 2.83 2.93 -9.46
N HIS A 33 1.54 3.02 -9.17
CA HIS A 33 0.46 2.97 -10.15
C HIS A 33 0.01 4.38 -10.60
N GLY A 34 -0.46 4.47 -11.84
CA GLY A 34 -1.00 5.70 -12.41
C GLY A 34 -2.31 6.18 -11.75
N VAL A 35 -2.75 7.39 -12.10
CA VAL A 35 -4.04 7.92 -11.66
C VAL A 35 -5.18 6.98 -12.08
N ALA A 36 -6.14 6.75 -11.20
CA ALA A 36 -7.32 5.89 -11.39
C ALA A 36 -7.04 4.38 -11.58
N TRP A 37 -5.79 3.95 -11.78
CA TRP A 37 -5.46 2.55 -12.06
C TRP A 37 -6.01 1.58 -11.01
N LEU A 38 -5.91 1.93 -9.71
CA LEU A 38 -6.46 1.06 -8.65
C LEU A 38 -7.97 0.87 -8.77
N SER A 39 -8.72 1.91 -9.10
CA SER A 39 -10.18 1.80 -9.29
C SER A 39 -10.55 0.91 -10.49
N GLU A 40 -9.65 0.82 -11.46
CA GLU A 40 -9.83 0.06 -12.70
C GLU A 40 -9.30 -1.38 -12.63
N HIS A 41 -8.43 -1.73 -11.69
CA HIS A 41 -7.76 -3.03 -11.74
C HIS A 41 -7.80 -3.81 -10.43
N VAL A 42 -8.21 -3.18 -9.34
CA VAL A 42 -8.32 -3.86 -8.05
C VAL A 42 -9.59 -4.70 -7.97
N HIS A 43 -9.49 -5.87 -7.34
CA HIS A 43 -10.64 -6.70 -7.05
C HIS A 43 -11.56 -6.02 -6.02
N GLY A 44 -12.80 -5.70 -6.43
CA GLY A 44 -13.69 -4.79 -5.70
C GLY A 44 -14.12 -5.20 -4.28
N THR A 45 -13.95 -6.47 -3.92
CA THR A 45 -14.30 -7.00 -2.58
C THR A 45 -13.15 -7.76 -1.92
N ALA A 46 -11.91 -7.60 -2.42
CA ALA A 46 -10.77 -8.32 -1.85
C ALA A 46 -10.20 -7.58 -0.64
N THR A 47 -9.47 -8.34 0.17
CA THR A 47 -8.57 -7.79 1.18
C THR A 47 -7.19 -7.60 0.56
N HIS A 48 -6.61 -6.43 0.81
CA HIS A 48 -5.24 -6.07 0.48
C HIS A 48 -4.43 -5.87 1.77
N TYR A 49 -3.11 -5.78 1.65
CA TYR A 49 -2.26 -5.64 2.83
C TYR A 49 -1.22 -4.54 2.65
N LEU A 50 -1.13 -3.68 3.66
CA LEU A 50 -0.16 -2.59 3.72
C LEU A 50 0.85 -2.85 4.82
N TRP A 51 2.13 -2.65 4.51
CA TRP A 51 3.22 -2.72 5.47
C TRP A 51 4.20 -1.56 5.30
N PRO A 52 4.26 -0.62 6.26
CA PRO A 52 5.23 0.47 6.25
C PRO A 52 6.67 -0.06 6.31
N ALA A 53 7.49 0.37 5.36
CA ALA A 53 8.87 -0.08 5.21
C ALA A 53 9.89 1.06 5.42
N LEU A 54 9.60 2.26 4.94
CA LEU A 54 10.51 3.40 4.99
C LEU A 54 9.79 4.68 5.42
N VAL A 55 10.51 5.59 6.06
CA VAL A 55 10.05 6.96 6.32
C VAL A 55 10.61 7.90 5.26
N HIS A 56 9.73 8.68 4.65
CA HIS A 56 10.09 9.78 3.77
C HIS A 56 9.81 11.11 4.45
N ARG A 57 10.68 12.09 4.16
CA ARG A 57 10.56 13.45 4.65
C ARG A 57 10.66 14.39 3.45
N LEU A 58 9.65 15.26 3.32
CA LEU A 58 9.64 16.28 2.29
C LEU A 58 9.98 17.61 2.95
N GLU A 59 11.05 18.26 2.50
CA GLU A 59 11.41 19.61 2.96
C GLU A 59 10.49 20.67 2.33
N HIS A 60 10.07 20.45 1.09
CA HIS A 60 9.26 21.38 0.31
C HIS A 60 7.75 21.29 0.60
N ARG A 61 7.30 20.29 1.39
CA ARG A 61 5.91 20.09 1.84
C ARG A 61 5.88 19.56 3.27
N PRO A 62 6.24 20.40 4.26
CA PRO A 62 6.32 19.97 5.66
C PRO A 62 4.98 19.51 6.24
N GLU A 63 3.86 19.97 5.69
CA GLU A 63 2.50 19.57 6.10
C GLU A 63 2.18 18.09 5.85
N TYR A 64 2.89 17.44 4.91
CA TYR A 64 2.75 16.02 4.57
C TYR A 64 4.01 15.21 4.93
N SER A 65 4.81 15.74 5.85
CA SER A 65 6.08 15.16 6.30
C SER A 65 6.03 14.92 7.81
N PRO A 66 6.42 13.72 8.30
CA PRO A 66 6.83 12.54 7.54
C PRO A 66 5.64 11.78 6.94
N HIS A 67 5.92 10.96 5.93
CA HIS A 67 5.02 9.91 5.45
C HIS A 67 5.77 8.59 5.30
N TRP A 68 5.04 7.49 5.15
CA TRP A 68 5.62 6.16 5.07
C TRP A 68 5.46 5.56 3.69
N ARG A 69 6.56 5.02 3.15
CA ARG A 69 6.48 4.12 2.00
C ARG A 69 6.00 2.76 2.46
N CYS A 70 4.81 2.38 2.04
CA CYS A 70 4.25 1.07 2.33
C CYS A 70 4.50 0.12 1.17
N MET A 71 4.94 -1.10 1.50
CA MET A 71 4.77 -2.26 0.63
C MET A 71 3.30 -2.65 0.60
N LEU A 72 2.77 -2.88 -0.59
CA LEU A 72 1.36 -3.20 -0.83
C LEU A 72 1.26 -4.57 -1.49
N LEU A 73 0.62 -5.52 -0.81
CA LEU A 73 0.15 -6.76 -1.41
C LEU A 73 -1.25 -6.51 -1.97
N LEU A 74 -1.32 -6.33 -3.27
CA LEU A 74 -2.53 -5.99 -3.98
C LEU A 74 -3.18 -7.24 -4.55
N THR A 75 -4.50 -7.28 -4.57
CA THR A 75 -5.27 -8.33 -5.25
C THR A 75 -5.99 -7.67 -6.43
N VAL A 76 -5.61 -8.01 -7.65
CA VAL A 76 -6.20 -7.47 -8.88
C VAL A 76 -7.46 -8.24 -9.28
N ARG A 77 -8.25 -7.71 -10.22
CA ARG A 77 -9.63 -8.15 -10.56
C ARG A 77 -9.80 -9.65 -10.80
N ASP A 78 -8.81 -10.32 -11.35
CA ASP A 78 -8.80 -11.76 -11.61
C ASP A 78 -8.48 -12.61 -10.37
N GLY A 79 -8.20 -11.97 -9.22
CA GLY A 79 -7.79 -12.60 -7.97
C GLY A 79 -6.28 -12.76 -7.82
N THR A 80 -5.49 -12.40 -8.84
CA THR A 80 -4.02 -12.47 -8.79
C THR A 80 -3.48 -11.50 -7.75
N GLN A 81 -2.43 -11.92 -7.03
CA GLN A 81 -1.76 -11.08 -6.04
C GLN A 81 -0.44 -10.54 -6.57
N ILE A 82 -0.29 -9.23 -6.53
CA ILE A 82 0.89 -8.51 -7.03
C ILE A 82 1.49 -7.60 -5.96
N PHE A 83 2.75 -7.23 -6.15
CA PHE A 83 3.48 -6.29 -5.31
C PHE A 83 3.43 -4.87 -5.89
N SER A 84 3.15 -3.88 -5.04
CA SER A 84 3.22 -2.46 -5.39
C SER A 84 3.69 -1.61 -4.21
N LEU A 85 3.88 -0.30 -4.41
CA LEU A 85 4.21 0.65 -3.36
C LEU A 85 3.21 1.81 -3.34
N LEU A 86 2.86 2.23 -2.12
CA LEU A 86 1.98 3.36 -1.85
C LEU A 86 2.54 4.16 -0.68
N ASP A 87 2.76 5.46 -0.86
CA ASP A 87 3.08 6.36 0.24
C ASP A 87 1.80 6.71 1.02
N VAL A 88 1.85 6.62 2.34
CA VAL A 88 0.70 6.83 3.24
C VAL A 88 1.09 7.75 4.40
N LEU A 89 0.18 8.65 4.78
CA LEU A 89 0.37 9.50 5.96
C LEU A 89 0.23 8.68 7.26
N PRO A 90 1.03 8.97 8.31
CA PRO A 90 0.95 8.24 9.58
C PRO A 90 -0.46 8.24 10.18
N ALA A 91 -1.12 9.40 10.19
CA ALA A 91 -2.48 9.53 10.73
C ALA A 91 -3.50 8.63 10.01
N SER A 92 -3.40 8.54 8.68
CA SER A 92 -4.28 7.71 7.87
C SER A 92 -4.00 6.23 8.04
N PHE A 93 -2.72 5.85 8.16
CA PHE A 93 -2.36 4.48 8.51
C PHE A 93 -2.85 4.08 9.90
N ASP A 94 -2.71 4.96 10.90
CA ASP A 94 -3.11 4.68 12.27
C ASP A 94 -4.62 4.41 12.42
N GLN A 95 -5.45 5.06 11.59
CA GLN A 95 -6.90 4.86 11.53
C GLN A 95 -7.32 3.51 10.91
N LEU A 96 -6.43 2.82 10.19
CA LEU A 96 -6.74 1.51 9.63
C LEU A 96 -6.91 0.47 10.75
N PRO A 97 -7.84 -0.49 10.61
CA PRO A 97 -8.16 -1.42 11.67
C PRO A 97 -7.07 -2.47 11.87
N GLU A 98 -6.78 -2.81 13.12
CA GLU A 98 -5.80 -3.84 13.49
C GLU A 98 -6.50 -5.22 13.61
N THR A 99 -6.91 -5.79 12.48
CA THR A 99 -7.75 -7.02 12.44
C THR A 99 -6.97 -8.32 12.36
N LEU A 100 -5.68 -8.26 12.05
CA LEU A 100 -4.85 -9.44 11.81
C LEU A 100 -4.20 -9.94 13.11
N ASP A 101 -4.16 -11.26 13.27
CA ASP A 101 -3.33 -11.89 14.30
C ASP A 101 -1.83 -11.83 13.94
N ALA A 102 -0.97 -12.10 14.93
CA ALA A 102 0.48 -12.02 14.77
C ALA A 102 1.04 -13.01 13.72
N ALA A 103 0.45 -14.20 13.61
CA ALA A 103 0.88 -15.22 12.65
C ALA A 103 0.61 -14.77 11.21
N THR A 104 -0.58 -14.20 10.96
CA THR A 104 -0.98 -13.67 9.66
C THR A 104 -0.12 -12.48 9.28
N LYS A 105 0.13 -11.54 10.19
CA LYS A 105 1.07 -10.42 9.95
C LYS A 105 2.44 -10.92 9.54
N THR A 106 2.98 -11.91 10.26
CA THR A 106 4.30 -12.50 9.96
C THR A 106 4.32 -13.14 8.57
N LYS A 107 3.29 -13.92 8.21
CA LYS A 107 3.19 -14.57 6.90
C LYS A 107 3.11 -13.54 5.76
N ILE A 108 2.31 -12.49 5.91
CA ILE A 108 2.19 -11.44 4.89
C ILE A 108 3.48 -10.64 4.79
N ALA A 109 4.11 -10.30 5.90
CA ALA A 109 5.42 -9.63 5.91
C ALA A 109 6.48 -10.45 5.16
N GLN A 110 6.58 -11.76 5.46
CA GLN A 110 7.49 -12.65 4.74
C GLN A 110 7.19 -12.71 3.24
N LYS A 111 5.90 -12.77 2.87
CA LYS A 111 5.46 -12.77 1.48
C LYS A 111 5.83 -11.47 0.75
N LEU A 112 5.70 -10.32 1.41
CA LEU A 112 6.08 -9.02 0.84
C LEU A 112 7.58 -8.83 0.69
N MET A 113 8.40 -9.36 1.60
CA MET A 113 9.86 -9.26 1.52
C MET A 113 10.48 -10.24 0.52
N ASN A 114 10.02 -11.49 0.54
CA ASN A 114 10.75 -12.61 -0.07
C ASN A 114 9.85 -13.51 -0.93
N GLY A 115 8.57 -13.20 -1.06
CA GLY A 115 7.65 -14.02 -1.85
C GLY A 115 7.89 -13.83 -3.36
N PRO A 116 7.58 -14.85 -4.19
CA PRO A 116 7.63 -14.73 -5.64
C PRO A 116 6.41 -13.95 -6.14
N LEU A 117 6.34 -12.66 -5.82
CA LEU A 117 5.29 -11.76 -6.27
C LEU A 117 5.72 -11.09 -7.57
N GLN A 118 4.87 -11.15 -8.59
CA GLN A 118 4.98 -10.26 -9.73
C GLN A 118 4.80 -8.82 -9.24
N THR A 119 5.70 -7.94 -9.65
CA THR A 119 5.57 -6.50 -9.40
C THR A 119 4.46 -5.92 -10.27
N TYR A 120 3.90 -4.78 -9.86
CA TYR A 120 2.98 -4.02 -10.70
C TYR A 120 3.56 -3.74 -12.10
N ALA A 121 4.86 -3.44 -12.21
CA ALA A 121 5.49 -3.16 -13.50
C ALA A 121 5.46 -4.39 -14.42
N GLU A 122 5.88 -5.55 -13.90
CA GLU A 122 5.83 -6.81 -14.65
C GLU A 122 4.38 -7.21 -14.99
N TRP A 123 3.41 -6.96 -14.10
CA TRP A 123 2.00 -7.23 -14.38
C TRP A 123 1.46 -6.31 -15.48
N ALA A 124 1.78 -5.01 -15.43
CA ALA A 124 1.32 -4.03 -16.41
C ALA A 124 1.89 -4.30 -17.81
N GLU A 125 3.09 -4.88 -17.91
CA GLU A 125 3.71 -5.28 -19.19
C GLU A 125 3.03 -6.49 -19.83
N HIS A 126 2.48 -7.41 -19.03
CA HIS A 126 1.92 -8.67 -19.51
C HIS A 126 0.40 -8.66 -19.68
N ASP A 127 -0.32 -8.01 -18.76
CA ASP A 127 -1.76 -8.17 -18.57
C ASP A 127 -2.52 -6.83 -18.50
N GLY A 128 -1.83 -5.70 -18.76
CA GLY A 128 -2.34 -4.33 -18.60
C GLY A 128 -3.27 -3.80 -19.71
N THR A 129 -3.92 -4.66 -20.49
CA THR A 129 -4.89 -4.27 -21.56
C THR A 129 -6.33 -4.56 -21.19
#